data_AF-A0A183VHJ0-F1
#
_entry.id   AF-A0A183VHJ0-F1
#
_cell.length_a   1.000
_cell.length_b   1.000
_cell.length_c   1.000
_cell.angle_alpha   90.00
_cell.angle_beta   90.00
_cell.angle_gamma   90.00
#
_symmetry.space_group_name_H-M   'P 1'
#
loop_
_entity.id
_entity.type
_entity.pdbx_description
1 polymer ?
#
loop_
_entity_poly.entity_id
_entity_poly.type
_entity_poly.pdbx_seq_one_letter_code
_entity_poly.pdbx_strand_id
1 'polypeptide(L)' 'MIGKTHKVGREKARLVIGKARKVGQEKARFMIGKVRKVGGESARFVLGKVRKVGRENARFVLGKVRKVGS' A
#
# COMPACT_ATOMS: atom_id res chain seq x y z
N MET A 1 -7.45 9.40 1.92
CA MET A 1 -7.94 9.06 0.57
C MET A 1 -8.95 7.93 0.68
N ILE A 2 -10.11 8.11 0.08
CA ILE A 2 -11.20 7.13 0.09
C ILE A 2 -11.65 6.90 -1.35
N GLY A 3 -11.74 5.64 -1.79
CA GLY A 3 -12.25 5.27 -3.10
C GLY A 3 -11.28 4.49 -3.98
N LYS A 4 -11.44 4.60 -5.31
CA LYS A 4 -10.53 3.99 -6.29
C LYS A 4 -9.50 5.02 -6.74
N THR A 5 -8.22 4.65 -6.75
CA THR A 5 -7.16 5.58 -7.18
C THR A 5 -6.06 4.90 -7.99
N HIS A 6 -5.49 5.68 -8.92
CA HIS A 6 -4.20 5.41 -9.56
C HIS A 6 -3.26 6.59 -9.29
N LYS A 7 -2.04 6.31 -8.83
CA LYS A 7 -1.02 7.35 -8.58
C LYS A 7 0.37 6.91 -8.99
N VAL A 8 1.18 7.87 -9.42
CA VAL A 8 2.59 7.70 -9.78
C VAL A 8 3.40 8.72 -8.98
N GLY A 9 4.56 8.30 -8.46
CA GLY A 9 5.49 9.17 -7.73
C GLY A 9 5.49 8.93 -6.21
N ARG A 10 5.75 10.00 -5.44
CA ARG A 10 5.86 9.94 -3.98
C ARG A 10 4.59 10.41 -3.30
N GLU A 11 4.09 9.64 -2.34
CA GLU A 11 2.91 10.03 -1.56
C GLU A 11 3.06 9.76 -0.06
N LYS A 12 2.46 10.66 0.73
CA LYS A 12 2.22 10.46 2.16
C LYS A 12 0.73 10.60 2.43
N ALA A 13 0.15 9.61 3.11
CA ALA A 13 -1.25 9.66 3.52
C ALA A 13 -1.38 9.20 4.98
N ARG A 14 -2.26 9.82 5.76
CA ARG A 14 -2.62 9.27 7.08
C ARG A 14 -3.47 8.01 6.94
N LEU A 15 -4.45 8.04 6.04
CA LEU A 15 -5.42 6.98 5.85
C LEU A 15 -5.70 6.76 4.35
N VAL A 16 -5.65 5.50 3.93
CA VAL A 16 -6.05 5.05 2.58
C VAL A 16 -7.13 3.98 2.75
N ILE A 17 -8.31 4.21 2.19
CA ILE A 17 -9.43 3.26 2.19
C ILE A 17 -9.86 3.00 0.75
N GLY A 18 -9.96 1.73 0.35
CA GLY A 18 -10.55 1.32 -0.93
C GLY A 18 -9.59 0.56 -1.84
N LYS A 19 -9.66 0.81 -3.15
CA LYS A 19 -8.77 0.17 -4.14
C LYS A 19 -7.70 1.17 -4.58
N ALA A 20 -6.45 0.89 -4.28
CA ALA A 20 -5.34 1.74 -4.70
C ALA A 20 -4.39 0.99 -5.62
N ARG A 21 -3.99 1.62 -6.73
CA ARG A 21 -2.86 1.18 -7.54
C ARG A 21 -1.80 2.27 -7.57
N LYS A 22 -0.57 1.95 -7.17
CA LYS A 22 0.51 2.95 -7.06
C LYS A 22 1.81 2.48 -7.67
N VAL A 23 2.54 3.41 -8.27
CA VAL A 23 3.90 3.21 -8.76
C VAL A 23 4.80 4.27 -8.12
N GLY A 24 5.84 3.86 -7.41
CA GLY A 24 6.77 4.74 -6.70
C GLY A 24 6.81 4.50 -5.19
N GLN A 25 7.06 5.55 -4.42
CA GLN A 25 7.18 5.46 -2.96
C GLN A 25 5.92 5.96 -2.27
N GLU A 26 5.32 5.15 -1.40
CA GLU A 26 4.23 5.64 -0.54
C GLU A 26 4.40 5.25 0.91
N LYS A 27 4.12 6.23 1.78
CA LYS A 27 4.03 6.07 3.23
C LYS A 27 2.59 6.30 3.67
N ALA A 28 1.99 5.30 4.29
CA ALA A 28 0.66 5.37 4.89
C ALA A 28 0.75 5.08 6.40
N ARG A 29 -0.12 5.69 7.23
CA ARG A 29 -0.26 5.23 8.62
C ARG A 29 -1.20 4.03 8.68
N PHE A 30 -2.37 4.16 8.04
CA PHE A 30 -3.38 3.12 7.92
C PHE A 30 -3.77 2.89 6.47
N MET A 31 -3.88 1.62 6.09
CA MET A 31 -4.29 1.21 4.76
C MET A 31 -5.32 0.10 4.86
N ILE A 32 -6.51 0.33 4.30
CA ILE A 32 -7.65 -0.58 4.37
C ILE A 32 -8.17 -0.84 2.96
N GLY A 33 -8.23 -2.11 2.55
CA GLY A 33 -8.82 -2.51 1.27
C GLY A 33 -7.87 -3.30 0.37
N LYS A 34 -7.94 -3.06 -0.95
CA LYS A 34 -7.10 -3.75 -1.94
C LYS A 34 -6.04 -2.79 -2.47
N VAL A 35 -4.78 -3.08 -2.20
CA VAL A 35 -3.66 -2.25 -2.67
C VAL A 35 -2.76 -3.05 -3.58
N ARG A 36 -2.48 -2.49 -4.77
CA ARG A 36 -1.49 -3.01 -5.70
C ARG A 36 -0.40 -1.97 -5.89
N LYS A 37 0.85 -2.32 -5.63
CA LYS A 37 1.94 -1.34 -5.68
C LYS A 37 3.20 -1.88 -6.33
N VAL A 38 3.91 -0.98 -7.01
CA VAL A 38 5.23 -1.22 -7.59
C VAL A 38 6.17 -0.14 -7.05
N GLY A 39 7.27 -0.52 -6.41
CA GLY A 39 8.20 0.37 -5.72
C GLY A 39 8.21 0.17 -4.21
N GLY A 40 8.40 1.26 -3.45
CA GLY A 40 8.60 1.22 -2.00
C GLY A 40 7.33 1.53 -1.20
N GLU A 41 6.97 0.67 -0.24
CA GLU A 41 5.91 0.94 0.73
C GLU A 41 6.38 0.99 2.17
N SER A 42 5.82 1.93 2.92
CA SER A 42 5.81 1.84 4.38
C SER A 42 4.41 2.11 4.93
N ALA A 43 3.87 1.14 5.66
CA ALA A 43 2.59 1.25 6.36
C ALA A 43 2.79 0.93 7.85
N ARG A 44 2.06 1.57 8.77
CA ARG A 44 2.03 1.05 10.16
C ARG A 44 1.05 -0.11 10.26
N PHE A 45 -0.15 0.09 9.72
CA PHE A 45 -1.23 -0.90 9.74
C PHE A 45 -1.81 -1.11 8.36
N VAL A 46 -1.96 -2.37 7.99
CA VAL A 46 -2.57 -2.81 6.73
C VAL A 46 -3.70 -3.79 7.04
N LEU A 47 -4.89 -3.53 6.50
CA LEU A 47 -6.05 -4.39 6.58
C LEU A 47 -6.53 -4.71 5.16
N GLY A 48 -6.53 -5.98 4.76
CA GLY A 48 -7.09 -6.42 3.47
C GLY A 48 -6.09 -7.13 2.57
N LYS A 49 -6.14 -6.87 1.25
CA LYS A 49 -5.30 -7.56 0.26
C LYS A 49 -4.24 -6.62 -0.30
N VAL A 50 -2.97 -6.97 -0.13
CA VAL A 50 -1.84 -6.22 -0.68
C VAL A 50 -1.10 -7.09 -1.68
N ARG A 51 -0.88 -6.55 -2.89
CA ARG A 51 0.01 -7.12 -3.89
C ARG A 51 1.11 -6.12 -4.21
N LYS A 52 2.36 -6.50 -4.02
CA LYS A 52 3.50 -5.61 -4.20
C LYS A 52 4.57 -6.16 -5.08
N VAL A 53 5.25 -5.24 -5.73
CA VAL A 53 6.54 -5.45 -6.39
C VAL A 53 7.56 -4.49 -5.79
N GLY A 54 8.61 -4.98 -5.14
CA GLY A 54 9.65 -4.16 -4.47
C GLY A 54 9.55 -4.10 -2.94
N ARG A 55 10.20 -3.09 -2.32
CA ARG A 55 10.43 -3.03 -0.86
C ARG A 55 9.16 -2.71 -0.07
N GLU A 56 8.93 -3.45 1.02
CA GLU A 56 7.82 -3.25 1.96
C GLU A 56 8.34 -3.13 3.39
N ASN A 57 7.75 -2.21 4.15
CA ASN A 57 7.80 -2.18 5.61
C ASN A 57 6.39 -2.01 6.16
N ALA A 58 5.86 -3.04 6.81
CA ALA A 58 4.60 -2.97 7.55
C ALA A 58 4.83 -3.44 8.99
N ARG A 59 4.30 -2.71 9.99
CA ARG A 59 4.38 -3.18 11.39
C ARG A 59 3.33 -4.23 11.70
N PHE A 60 2.12 -4.03 11.19
CA PHE A 60 1.00 -4.94 11.38
C PHE A 60 0.24 -5.12 10.08
N VAL A 61 -0.03 -6.38 9.74
CA VAL A 61 -0.83 -6.73 8.57
C VAL A 61 -1.89 -7.75 8.98
N LEU A 62 -3.14 -7.42 8.72
CA LEU A 62 -4.27 -8.33 8.84
C LEU A 62 -4.88 -8.54 7.46
N GLY A 63 -4.62 -9.72 6.87
CA GLY A 63 -5.13 -10.10 5.55
C GLY A 63 -4.08 -10.78 4.68
N LYS A 64 -4.23 -10.69 3.35
CA LYS A 64 -3.36 -11.39 2.40
C LYS A 64 -2.31 -10.45 1.82
N VAL A 65 -1.05 -10.81 1.93
CA VAL A 65 0.08 -10.11 1.30
C VAL A 65 0.71 -11.01 0.26
N ARG A 66 0.94 -10.47 -0.94
CA ARG A 66 1.76 -11.10 -1.97
C ARG A 66 2.86 -10.12 -2.38
N LYS A 67 4.10 -10.43 -2.00
CA LYS A 67 5.30 -9.69 -2.40
C LYS A 67 5.97 -10.40 -3.59
N VAL A 68 6.47 -9.63 -4.54
CA VAL A 68 7.21 -10.10 -5.72
C VAL A 68 8.45 -9.21 -5.89
N GLY A 69 9.64 -9.79 -5.95
CA GLY A 69 10.89 -9.00 -5.96
C GLY A 69 11.30 -8.46 -4.59
N SER A 70 12.60 -8.22 -4.42
CA SER A 70 13.28 -7.97 -3.15
C SER A 70 13.25 -6.51 -2.72
#